data_AF-A0A9W7Z373-F1
#
_entry.id   AF-A0A9W7Z373-F1
#
_cell.length_a   1.000
_cell.length_b   1.000
_cell.length_c   1.000
_cell.angle_alpha   90.00
_cell.angle_beta   90.00
_cell.angle_gamma   90.00
#
_symmetry.space_group_name_H-M   'P 1'
#
loop_
_entity.id
_entity.type
_entity.pdbx_description
1 polymer ?
#
loop_
_entity_poly.entity_id
_entity_poly.type
_entity_poly.pdbx_seq_one_letter_code
_entity_poly.pdbx_strand_id
1 'polypeptide(L)'
;PIERVVKRFNPVRVPKALEAELPFKSKTKQIKTNNPARAVVLDKEDKRVADLLGQINLLHKDKTKKRREKVQKQKDAYAVKRRAEEAEADARRQKKRKTFFRREGQNQKTPSVAKD
;
A
#
# COMPACT_ATOMS: atom_id res chain seq x y z
N PRO A 1 12.69 -0.49 31.01
CA PRO A 1 11.93 -0.63 29.74
C PRO A 1 11.63 0.76 29.16
N ILE A 2 11.87 0.99 27.87
CA ILE A 2 11.63 2.31 27.26
C ILE A 2 10.29 2.30 26.55
N GLU A 3 9.34 3.12 27.01
CA GLU A 3 8.04 3.27 26.36
C GLU A 3 8.16 4.17 25.11
N ARG A 4 7.69 3.66 23.96
CA ARG A 4 7.75 4.39 22.68
C ARG A 4 6.39 4.97 22.33
N VAL A 5 6.26 6.29 22.38
CA VAL A 5 5.06 7.02 21.95
C VAL A 5 4.97 7.03 20.42
N VAL A 6 3.74 7.00 19.89
CA VAL A 6 3.47 7.13 18.45
C VAL A 6 3.88 8.51 17.97
N LYS A 7 4.87 8.58 17.07
CA LYS A 7 5.30 9.83 16.44
C LYS A 7 4.23 10.31 15.45
N ARG A 8 3.72 11.53 15.66
CA ARG A 8 2.81 12.22 14.72
C ARG A 8 3.59 13.38 14.10
N PHE A 9 3.66 13.43 12.78
CA PHE A 9 4.35 14.48 12.06
C PHE A 9 3.40 15.66 11.78
N ASN A 10 3.96 16.86 11.72
CA ASN A 10 3.21 18.05 11.32
C ASN A 10 2.73 17.90 9.87
N PRO A 11 1.54 18.41 9.52
CA PRO A 11 1.07 18.42 8.14
C PRO A 11 1.99 19.28 7.27
N VAL A 12 2.03 19.00 5.97
CA VAL A 12 2.82 19.76 5.00
C VAL A 12 2.22 21.16 4.84
N ARG A 13 3.01 22.20 5.15
CA ARG A 13 2.62 23.60 5.00
C ARG A 13 3.36 24.22 3.81
N VAL A 14 2.61 24.58 2.77
CA VAL A 14 3.17 25.26 1.59
C VAL A 14 3.34 26.75 1.89
N PRO A 15 4.51 27.34 1.60
CA PRO A 15 4.71 28.78 1.69
C PRO A 15 3.75 29.55 0.78
N LYS A 16 3.23 30.69 1.26
CA LYS A 16 2.23 31.48 0.51
C LYS A 16 2.75 32.00 -0.82
N ALA A 17 4.03 32.38 -0.89
CA ALA A 17 4.66 32.85 -2.13
C ALA A 17 4.64 31.76 -3.20
N LEU A 18 5.06 30.55 -2.84
CA LEU A 18 5.03 29.39 -3.74
C LEU A 18 3.59 29.03 -4.14
N GLU A 19 2.64 29.03 -3.19
CA GLU A 19 1.23 28.75 -3.49
C GLU A 19 0.61 29.75 -4.49
N ALA A 20 1.09 30.99 -4.51
CA ALA A 20 0.64 32.01 -5.47
C ALA A 20 1.16 31.75 -6.88
N GLU A 21 2.42 31.32 -7.01
CA GLU A 21 3.13 31.07 -8.27
C GLU A 21 2.76 29.70 -8.90
N LEU A 22 2.23 28.76 -8.12
CA LEU A 22 1.87 27.43 -8.62
C LEU A 22 0.81 27.48 -9.74
N PRO A 23 0.95 26.66 -10.80
CA PRO A 23 -0.04 26.58 -11.86
C PRO A 23 -1.37 26.05 -11.34
N PHE A 24 -2.48 26.50 -11.95
CA PHE A 24 -3.86 26.27 -11.49
C PHE A 24 -4.16 24.81 -11.13
N LYS A 25 -3.70 23.86 -11.96
CA LYS A 25 -3.92 22.41 -11.75
C LYS A 25 -3.31 21.88 -10.44
N SER A 26 -2.19 22.45 -10.01
CA SER A 26 -1.43 22.03 -8.83
C SER A 26 -1.71 22.86 -7.58
N LYS A 27 -2.45 23.96 -7.72
CA LYS A 27 -2.74 24.89 -6.63
C LYS A 27 -3.64 24.24 -5.58
N THR A 28 -3.27 24.36 -4.31
CA THR A 28 -4.02 23.80 -3.19
C THR A 28 -5.37 24.51 -3.01
N LYS A 29 -6.44 23.73 -2.89
CA LYS A 29 -7.79 24.27 -2.61
C LYS A 29 -7.96 24.46 -1.11
N GLN A 30 -7.86 25.70 -0.64
CA GLN A 30 -8.20 26.03 0.74
C GLN A 30 -9.70 26.31 0.85
N ILE A 31 -10.45 25.35 1.39
CA ILE A 31 -11.86 25.55 1.71
C ILE A 31 -11.93 26.31 3.04
N LYS A 32 -12.24 27.60 2.99
CA LYS A 32 -12.59 28.36 4.19
C LYS A 32 -13.97 27.91 4.64
N THR A 33 -14.04 27.14 5.71
CA THR A 33 -15.31 26.75 6.33
C THR A 33 -15.87 27.94 7.09
N ASN A 34 -16.60 28.81 6.40
CA ASN A 34 -17.45 29.80 7.04
C ASN A 34 -18.70 29.06 7.53
N ASN A 35 -18.78 28.75 8.82
CA ASN A 35 -20.01 28.16 9.37
C ASN A 35 -21.11 29.24 9.42
N PRO A 36 -22.36 28.91 9.03
CA PRO A 36 -23.43 29.87 8.92
C PRO A 36 -23.87 30.40 10.28
N ALA A 37 -24.15 31.69 10.32
CA ALA A 37 -24.77 32.36 11.44
C ALA A 37 -26.14 31.72 11.73
N ARG A 38 -26.29 31.13 12.94
CA ARG A 38 -27.49 30.53 13.58
C ARG A 38 -27.65 29.00 13.44
N ALA A 39 -26.80 28.25 14.14
CA ALA A 39 -27.08 26.85 14.46
C ALA A 39 -28.02 26.75 15.68
N VAL A 40 -28.98 25.80 15.66
CA VAL A 40 -29.84 25.50 16.81
C VAL A 40 -29.09 24.58 17.78
N VAL A 41 -29.21 24.84 19.09
CA VAL A 41 -28.58 24.02 20.13
C VAL A 41 -29.40 22.75 20.34
N LEU A 42 -28.75 21.59 20.26
CA LEU A 42 -29.38 20.28 20.49
C LEU A 42 -29.78 20.06 21.95
N ASP A 43 -30.85 19.28 22.15
CA ASP A 43 -31.32 18.85 23.45
C ASP A 43 -30.40 17.79 24.09
N LYS A 44 -30.60 17.53 25.39
CA LYS A 44 -29.72 16.63 26.16
C LYS A 44 -29.78 15.18 25.68
N GLU A 45 -30.94 14.70 25.27
CA GLU A 45 -31.11 13.34 24.76
C GLU A 45 -30.43 13.17 23.40
N ASP A 46 -30.67 14.10 22.48
CA ASP A 46 -30.03 14.12 21.16
C ASP A 46 -28.51 14.16 21.25
N LYS A 47 -27.97 14.94 22.21
CA LYS A 47 -26.52 14.95 22.49
C LYS A 47 -26.01 13.59 22.93
N ARG A 48 -26.71 12.90 23.83
CA ARG A 48 -26.33 11.55 24.28
C ARG A 48 -26.35 10.54 23.13
N VAL A 49 -27.36 10.61 22.26
CA VAL A 49 -27.45 9.74 21.07
C VAL A 49 -26.32 10.05 20.09
N ALA A 50 -26.05 11.33 19.82
CA ALA A 50 -24.96 11.75 18.94
C ALA A 50 -23.59 11.29 19.47
N ASP A 51 -23.35 11.43 20.77
CA ASP A 51 -22.12 10.97 21.44
C ASP A 51 -21.97 9.45 21.34
N LEU A 52 -23.04 8.70 21.61
CA LEU A 52 -23.05 7.24 21.50
C LEU A 52 -22.72 6.81 20.06
N LEU A 53 -23.35 7.42 19.06
CA LEU A 53 -23.06 7.15 17.65
C LEU A 53 -21.62 7.52 17.29
N GLY A 54 -21.08 8.62 17.83
CA GLY A 54 -19.68 9.00 17.69
C GLY A 54 -18.72 7.93 18.22
N GLN A 55 -18.99 7.40 19.41
CA GLN A 55 -18.20 6.34 20.05
C GLN A 55 -18.26 5.03 19.26
N ILE A 56 -19.45 4.60 18.82
CA ILE A 56 -19.62 3.40 17.99
C ILE A 56 -18.82 3.51 16.70
N ASN A 57 -18.89 4.67 16.04
CA ASN A 57 -18.14 4.92 14.81
C ASN A 57 -16.63 4.92 15.03
N LEU A 58 -16.15 5.46 16.15
CA LEU A 58 -14.73 5.42 16.52
C LEU A 58 -14.24 3.98 16.71
N LEU A 59 -14.98 3.17 17.48
CA LEU A 59 -14.67 1.76 17.69
C LEU A 59 -14.66 0.96 16.38
N HIS A 60 -15.61 1.25 15.49
CA HIS A 60 -15.66 0.62 14.17
C HIS A 60 -14.44 0.97 13.31
N LYS A 61 -14.04 2.26 13.27
CA LYS A 61 -12.83 2.71 12.55
C LYS A 61 -11.58 2.05 13.09
N ASP A 62 -11.44 1.92 14.40
CA ASP A 62 -10.27 1.27 15.01
C ASP A 62 -10.23 -0.23 14.72
N LYS A 63 -11.38 -0.92 14.81
CA LYS A 63 -11.48 -2.35 14.46
C LYS A 63 -11.11 -2.59 13.00
N THR A 64 -11.64 -1.78 12.09
CA THR A 64 -11.35 -1.92 10.65
C THR A 64 -9.90 -1.58 10.32
N LYS A 65 -9.31 -0.56 10.96
CA LYS A 65 -7.88 -0.22 10.83
C LYS A 65 -6.99 -1.39 11.26
N LYS A 66 -7.20 -1.94 12.46
CA LYS A 66 -6.46 -3.11 12.97
C LYS A 66 -6.58 -4.32 12.02
N ARG A 67 -7.78 -4.57 11.49
CA ARG A 67 -8.00 -5.65 10.51
C ARG A 67 -7.20 -5.42 9.23
N ARG A 68 -7.22 -4.20 8.68
CA ARG A 68 -6.48 -3.85 7.45
C ARG A 68 -4.97 -4.01 7.65
N GLU A 69 -4.43 -3.55 8.77
CA GLU A 69 -3.00 -3.70 9.11
C GLU A 69 -2.59 -5.17 9.20
N LYS A 70 -3.40 -6.04 9.84
CA LYS A 70 -3.14 -7.48 9.92
C LYS A 70 -3.15 -8.13 8.53
N VAL A 71 -4.14 -7.81 7.71
CA VAL A 71 -4.25 -8.34 6.34
C VAL A 71 -3.07 -7.87 5.49
N GLN A 72 -2.65 -6.61 5.60
CA GLN A 72 -1.50 -6.10 4.86
C GLN A 72 -0.22 -6.84 5.24
N LYS A 73 0.06 -7.04 6.54
CA LYS A 73 1.21 -7.82 7.01
C LYS A 73 1.21 -9.25 6.44
N GLN A 74 0.05 -9.90 6.40
CA GLN A 74 -0.07 -11.25 5.83
C GLN A 74 0.17 -11.24 4.31
N LYS A 75 -0.36 -10.25 3.59
CA LYS A 75 -0.13 -10.07 2.15
C LYS A 75 1.34 -9.82 1.85
N ASP A 76 2.02 -8.98 2.63
CA ASP A 76 3.43 -8.67 2.43
C ASP A 76 4.30 -9.91 2.67
N ALA A 77 4.04 -10.66 3.75
CA ALA A 77 4.73 -11.91 4.03
C ALA A 77 4.51 -12.96 2.93
N TYR A 78 3.28 -13.08 2.43
CA TYR A 78 2.96 -13.97 1.31
C TYR A 78 3.67 -13.53 0.03
N ALA A 79 3.68 -12.23 -0.29
CA ALA A 79 4.34 -11.70 -1.47
C ALA A 79 5.86 -11.95 -1.45
N VAL A 80 6.50 -11.87 -0.28
CA VAL A 80 7.92 -12.21 -0.12
C VAL A 80 8.17 -13.69 -0.40
N LYS A 81 7.35 -14.59 0.18
CA LYS A 81 7.47 -16.04 -0.06
C LYS A 81 7.28 -16.37 -1.55
N ARG A 82 6.22 -15.84 -2.16
CA ARG A 82 5.90 -16.07 -3.57
C ARG A 82 7.02 -15.59 -4.50
N ARG A 83 7.61 -14.42 -4.23
CA ARG A 83 8.76 -13.92 -4.99
C ARG A 83 9.99 -14.82 -4.87
N ALA A 84 10.24 -15.40 -3.71
CA ALA A 84 11.34 -16.34 -3.52
C ALA A 84 11.11 -17.64 -4.31
N GLU A 85 9.89 -18.18 -4.27
CA GLU A 85 9.49 -19.37 -5.04
C GLU A 85 9.56 -19.12 -6.56
N GLU A 86 9.05 -17.97 -7.03
CA GLU A 86 9.13 -17.55 -8.43
C GLU A 86 10.59 -17.44 -8.89
N ALA A 87 11.46 -16.80 -8.10
CA ALA A 87 12.88 -16.67 -8.41
C ALA A 87 13.59 -18.04 -8.50
N GLU A 88 13.26 -18.99 -7.61
CA GLU A 88 13.80 -20.34 -7.67
C GLU A 88 13.29 -21.10 -8.90
N ALA A 89 12.00 -21.01 -9.20
CA ALA A 89 11.39 -21.63 -10.37
C ALA A 89 12.00 -21.09 -11.67
N ASP A 90 12.22 -19.76 -11.75
CA ASP A 90 12.89 -19.13 -12.87
C ASP A 90 14.34 -19.59 -13.00
N ALA A 91 15.11 -19.65 -11.90
CA ALA A 91 16.48 -20.16 -11.93
C ALA A 91 16.52 -21.62 -12.42
N ARG A 92 15.58 -22.47 -11.99
CA ARG A 92 15.43 -23.84 -12.47
C ARG A 92 15.08 -23.89 -13.96
N ARG A 93 14.15 -23.04 -14.42
CA ARG A 93 13.77 -22.92 -15.84
C ARG A 93 14.94 -22.49 -16.71
N GLN A 94 15.73 -21.51 -16.26
CA GLN A 94 16.92 -21.04 -16.98
C GLN A 94 17.99 -22.12 -17.08
N LYS A 95 18.26 -22.85 -15.99
CA LYS A 95 19.19 -24.00 -16.00
C LYS A 95 18.74 -25.08 -16.98
N LYS A 96 17.47 -25.50 -16.92
CA LYS A 96 16.89 -26.50 -17.83
C LYS A 96 16.97 -26.07 -19.29
N ARG A 97 16.65 -24.79 -19.57
CA ARG A 97 16.75 -24.20 -20.91
C ARG A 97 18.19 -24.25 -21.43
N LYS A 98 19.16 -23.84 -20.62
CA LYS A 98 20.59 -23.87 -20.97
C LYS A 98 21.07 -25.31 -21.26
N THR A 99 20.69 -26.28 -20.44
CA THR A 99 21.09 -27.68 -20.65
C THR A 99 20.45 -28.29 -21.90
N PHE A 100 19.18 -27.97 -22.17
CA PHE A 100 18.47 -28.43 -23.35
C PHE A 100 19.15 -27.95 -24.64
N PHE A 101 19.36 -26.63 -24.78
CA PHE A 101 20.01 -26.08 -25.96
C PHE A 101 21.48 -26.48 -26.11
N ARG A 102 22.20 -26.74 -25.00
CA ARG A 102 23.56 -27.29 -25.06
C ARG A 102 23.56 -28.70 -25.66
N ARG A 103 22.63 -29.57 -25.24
CA ARG A 103 22.50 -30.95 -25.76
C ARG A 103 22.09 -30.95 -27.22
N GLU A 104 21.08 -30.16 -27.58
CA GLU A 104 20.65 -29.98 -28.98
C GLU A 104 21.81 -29.49 -29.85
N GLY A 105 22.55 -28.46 -29.41
CA GLY A 105 23.70 -27.95 -30.15
C GLY A 105 24.84 -28.97 -30.32
N GLN A 106 25.04 -29.88 -29.35
CA GLN A 106 26.00 -30.98 -29.49
C GLN A 106 25.51 -32.02 -30.50
N ASN A 107 24.24 -32.44 -30.43
CA ASN A 107 23.65 -33.38 -31.38
C ASN A 107 23.65 -32.86 -32.83
N GLN A 108 23.50 -31.54 -33.02
CA GLN A 108 23.57 -30.90 -34.34
C GLN A 108 25.01 -30.72 -34.86
N LYS A 109 26.00 -30.60 -33.96
CA LYS A 109 27.42 -30.48 -34.31
C LYS A 109 28.12 -31.81 -34.53
N THR A 110 27.60 -32.90 -33.96
CA THR A 110 27.97 -34.24 -34.39
C THR A 110 27.26 -34.49 -35.72
N PRO A 111 27.94 -34.38 -36.88
CA PRO A 111 27.36 -34.94 -38.09
C PRO A 111 27.09 -36.42 -37.81
N SER A 112 26.05 -36.96 -38.41
CA SER A 112 25.81 -38.40 -38.53
C SER A 112 27.08 -39.13 -38.98
N VAL A 113 27.92 -39.52 -38.02
CA VAL A 113 29.08 -40.39 -38.18
C VAL A 113 28.71 -41.66 -37.42
N ALA A 114 27.98 -42.53 -38.12
CA ALA A 114 27.80 -43.97 -37.87
C ALA A 114 26.52 -44.43 -38.58
N LYS A 115 26.57 -44.46 -39.92
CA LYS A 115 25.78 -45.39 -40.74
C LYS A 115 26.66 -45.75 -41.94
N ASP A 116 27.60 -46.63 -41.67
CA ASP A 116 28.21 -47.56 -42.64
C ASP A 116 27.86 -48.98 -42.15
#